data_AF-A0A517WFB0-F1
#
_entry.id   AF-A0A517WFB0-F1
#
_cell.length_a   1.000
_cell.length_b   1.000
_cell.length_c   1.000
_cell.angle_alpha   90.00
_cell.angle_beta   90.00
_cell.angle_gamma   90.00
#
_symmetry.space_group_name_H-M   'P 1'
#
loop_
_entity.id
_entity.type
_entity.pdbx_description
1 polymer ?
#
loop_
_entity_poly.entity_id
_entity_poly.type
_entity_poly.pdbx_seq_one_letter_code
_entity_poly.pdbx_strand_id
1 'polypeptide(L)'
;MNKSEQLDLSKIGFLAMWKLGGLTPWDLVRRAFIGYNQHRLSAQSAQFAYYAIFTLFPLLMVLIGIVAQLPIEGLIRSMENALNMGLPHDLSQILFDQIADIQNKTTFSLIMGGVVLLSWGGMRLFLTMGKGLDAVFEVDHRRKLLKAGGLSLLLTFFVLFLLLLAMILLVVGPAIARLLLSNFEAPWLHVLLSSGTRWSVACGFMLISTSVIYWAVPSVKLPWNIITPGSLFVVVSWVVMLLGFREYVENFAHYNETYGTLGGFIVLLVWLYMTGAILMMGGEINGVIYRAAKEKSAAIS
;
A
#
# COMPACT_ATOMS: atom_id res chain seq x y z
N MET A 1 31.15 9.89 -2.55
CA MET A 1 30.82 11.27 -2.98
C MET A 1 31.16 12.28 -1.90
N ASN A 2 31.94 13.30 -2.26
CA ASN A 2 32.39 14.36 -1.35
C ASN A 2 31.20 15.27 -0.99
N LYS A 3 31.19 15.86 0.21
CA LYS A 3 30.07 16.65 0.76
C LYS A 3 29.70 17.88 -0.09
N SER A 4 30.55 18.26 -1.05
CA SER A 4 30.42 19.39 -1.97
C SER A 4 29.62 19.11 -3.24
N GLU A 5 29.26 17.86 -3.54
CA GLU A 5 28.46 17.46 -4.72
C GLU A 5 27.01 17.10 -4.39
N GLN A 6 26.55 17.42 -3.17
CA GLN A 6 25.13 17.58 -2.93
C GLN A 6 24.70 18.87 -3.64
N LEU A 7 24.44 18.76 -4.95
CA LEU A 7 23.59 19.70 -5.68
C LEU A 7 22.46 20.10 -4.74
N ASP A 8 22.33 21.39 -4.46
CA ASP A 8 21.36 21.90 -3.52
C ASP A 8 19.96 21.59 -4.06
N LEU A 9 19.44 20.40 -3.70
CA LEU A 9 18.18 19.85 -4.19
C LEU A 9 16.99 20.74 -3.81
N SER A 10 17.20 21.69 -2.89
CA SER A 10 16.25 22.74 -2.54
C SER A 10 16.09 23.80 -3.64
N LYS A 11 17.10 23.98 -4.51
CA LYS A 11 17.08 24.90 -5.65
C LYS A 11 16.36 24.35 -6.87
N ILE A 12 16.08 23.04 -6.93
CA ILE A 12 15.19 22.48 -7.95
C ILE A 12 13.77 22.90 -7.59
N GLY A 13 13.28 23.96 -8.23
CA GLY A 13 11.98 24.54 -7.93
C GLY A 13 10.84 23.53 -8.07
N PHE A 14 9.86 23.61 -7.17
CA PHE A 14 8.62 22.81 -7.15
C PHE A 14 7.95 22.69 -8.54
N LEU A 15 7.98 23.77 -9.32
CA LEU A 15 7.41 23.84 -10.67
C LEU A 15 8.17 23.00 -11.71
N ALA A 16 9.48 22.79 -11.56
CA ALA A 16 10.26 21.99 -12.50
C ALA A 16 9.89 20.50 -12.43
N MET A 17 9.52 20.03 -11.24
CA MET A 17 9.15 18.63 -11.01
C MET A 17 7.72 18.33 -11.48
N TRP A 18 6.80 19.29 -11.33
CA TRP A 18 5.48 19.24 -11.94
C TRP A 18 5.51 19.37 -13.47
N LYS A 19 6.58 19.95 -14.03
CA LYS A 19 6.90 19.89 -15.47
C LYS A 19 7.68 18.63 -15.86
N LEU A 20 7.58 17.55 -15.08
CA LEU A 20 8.20 16.25 -15.33
C LEU A 20 9.74 16.32 -15.49
N GLY A 21 10.39 17.23 -14.78
CA GLY A 21 11.84 17.46 -14.93
C GLY A 21 12.22 18.12 -16.26
N GLY A 22 11.24 18.68 -16.99
CA GLY A 22 11.42 19.22 -18.34
C GLY A 22 11.26 18.19 -19.46
N LEU A 23 10.82 16.96 -19.14
CA LEU A 23 10.54 15.92 -20.12
C LEU A 23 9.15 16.06 -20.74
N THR A 24 8.99 15.53 -21.96
CA THR A 24 7.67 15.26 -22.51
C THR A 24 7.04 14.05 -21.80
N PRO A 25 5.70 13.92 -21.74
CA PRO A 25 5.05 12.75 -21.15
C PRO A 25 5.49 11.43 -21.81
N TRP A 26 5.72 11.45 -23.13
CA TRP A 26 6.19 10.28 -23.88
C TRP A 26 7.62 9.89 -23.48
N ASP A 27 8.52 10.86 -23.34
CA ASP A 27 9.90 10.60 -22.89
C ASP A 27 9.92 10.06 -21.46
N LEU A 28 9.06 10.59 -20.58
CA LEU A 28 8.93 10.07 -19.22
C LEU A 28 8.52 8.59 -19.22
N VAL A 29 7.47 8.25 -19.96
CA VAL A 29 6.98 6.86 -20.06
C VAL A 29 8.07 5.95 -20.63
N ARG A 30 8.69 6.36 -21.75
CA ARG A 30 9.75 5.58 -22.39
C ARG A 30 10.93 5.35 -21.44
N ARG A 31 11.42 6.41 -20.79
CA ARG A 31 12.55 6.31 -19.83
C ARG A 31 12.17 5.48 -18.61
N ALA A 32 10.94 5.60 -18.10
CA ALA A 32 10.47 4.82 -16.97
C ALA A 32 10.37 3.31 -17.30
N PHE A 33 9.86 2.94 -18.48
CA PHE A 33 9.84 1.53 -18.91
C PHE A 33 11.24 0.95 -19.11
N ILE A 34 12.15 1.71 -19.71
CA ILE A 34 13.55 1.29 -19.88
C ILE A 34 14.22 1.13 -18.51
N GLY A 35 14.09 2.12 -17.63
CA GLY A 35 14.64 2.10 -16.26
C GLY A 35 14.07 0.96 -15.42
N TYR A 36 12.77 0.69 -15.51
CA TYR A 36 12.11 -0.41 -14.80
C TYR A 36 12.75 -1.77 -15.11
N ASN A 37 13.11 -2.00 -16.38
CA ASN A 37 13.80 -3.21 -16.81
C ASN A 37 15.28 -3.21 -16.41
N GLN A 38 15.98 -2.09 -16.60
CA GLN A 38 17.40 -1.94 -16.25
C GLN A 38 17.65 -2.15 -14.75
N HIS A 39 16.79 -1.61 -13.89
CA HIS A 39 16.84 -1.78 -12.43
C HIS A 39 16.22 -3.11 -11.95
N ARG A 40 15.79 -3.98 -12.87
CA ARG A 40 15.19 -5.30 -12.59
C ARG A 40 14.01 -5.21 -11.61
N LEU A 41 13.17 -4.19 -11.76
CA LEU A 41 12.08 -3.91 -10.83
C LEU A 41 10.96 -4.97 -10.89
N SER A 42 10.80 -5.68 -12.01
CA SER A 42 9.91 -6.85 -12.08
C SER A 42 10.32 -7.94 -11.08
N ALA A 43 11.61 -8.27 -11.00
CA ALA A 43 12.11 -9.24 -10.04
C ALA A 43 11.91 -8.78 -8.59
N GLN A 44 12.10 -7.47 -8.33
CA GLN A 44 11.82 -6.90 -7.00
C GLN A 44 10.33 -6.91 -6.66
N SER A 45 9.45 -6.78 -7.67
CA SER A 45 8.00 -6.85 -7.49
C SER A 45 7.54 -8.27 -7.16
N ALA A 46 8.16 -9.29 -7.76
CA ALA A 46 7.95 -10.69 -7.38
C ALA A 46 8.46 -10.97 -5.95
N GLN A 47 9.62 -10.45 -5.59
CA GLN A 47 10.14 -10.58 -4.22
C GLN A 47 9.26 -9.85 -3.19
N PHE A 48 8.70 -8.69 -3.57
CA PHE A 48 7.71 -7.98 -2.77
C PHE A 48 6.47 -8.84 -2.54
N ALA A 49 5.90 -9.42 -3.60
CA ALA A 49 4.71 -10.28 -3.50
C ALA A 49 4.94 -11.49 -2.58
N TYR A 50 6.10 -12.13 -2.71
CA TYR A 50 6.51 -13.24 -1.84
C TYR A 50 6.46 -12.84 -0.37
N TYR A 51 7.11 -11.74 0.02
CA TYR A 51 7.09 -11.30 1.42
C TYR A 51 5.75 -10.74 1.87
N ALA A 52 4.97 -10.15 0.96
CA ALA A 52 3.64 -9.64 1.26
C ALA A 52 2.68 -10.74 1.70
N ILE A 53 2.81 -11.96 1.16
CA ILE A 53 2.06 -13.13 1.64
C ILE A 53 2.38 -13.44 3.10
N PHE A 54 3.67 -13.45 3.46
CA PHE A 54 4.12 -13.68 4.84
C PHE A 54 3.74 -12.53 5.79
N THR A 55 3.37 -11.37 5.26
CA THR A 55 2.81 -10.25 6.04
C THR A 55 1.29 -10.39 6.18
N LEU A 56 0.59 -10.74 5.10
CA LEU A 56 -0.87 -10.70 5.01
C LEU A 56 -1.53 -11.75 5.91
N PHE A 57 -1.08 -13.01 5.88
CA PHE A 57 -1.70 -14.06 6.69
C PHE A 57 -1.55 -13.81 8.20
N PRO A 58 -0.34 -13.51 8.73
CA PRO A 58 -0.20 -13.14 10.12
C PRO A 58 -0.94 -11.85 10.49
N LEU A 59 -1.05 -10.88 9.57
CA LEU A 59 -1.87 -9.69 9.79
C LEU A 59 -3.33 -10.09 10.05
N LEU A 60 -3.94 -10.87 9.16
CA LEU A 60 -5.32 -11.32 9.32
C LEU A 60 -5.52 -12.06 10.63
N MET A 61 -4.59 -12.97 10.97
CA MET A 61 -4.61 -13.71 12.23
C MET A 61 -4.58 -12.78 13.45
N VAL A 62 -3.69 -11.78 13.46
CA VAL A 62 -3.59 -10.79 14.55
C VAL A 62 -4.85 -9.95 14.63
N LEU A 63 -5.41 -9.50 13.50
CA LEU A 63 -6.63 -8.70 13.48
C LEU A 63 -7.83 -9.47 14.01
N ILE A 64 -8.04 -10.71 13.57
CA ILE A 64 -9.12 -11.54 14.08
C ILE A 64 -8.90 -11.84 15.57
N GLY A 65 -7.67 -12.16 15.98
CA GLY A 65 -7.33 -12.40 17.38
C GLY A 65 -7.59 -11.19 18.28
N ILE A 66 -7.26 -9.97 17.83
CA ILE A 66 -7.57 -8.74 18.55
C ILE A 66 -9.09 -8.55 18.65
N VAL A 67 -9.82 -8.63 17.53
CA VAL A 67 -11.28 -8.45 17.48
C VAL A 67 -11.98 -9.48 18.37
N ALA A 68 -11.52 -10.73 18.36
CA ALA A 68 -12.03 -11.82 19.18
C ALA A 68 -11.91 -11.55 20.69
N GLN A 69 -10.91 -10.77 21.12
CA GLN A 69 -10.65 -10.47 22.52
C GLN A 69 -11.23 -9.11 22.97
N LEU A 70 -11.79 -8.31 22.06
CA LEU A 70 -12.44 -7.06 22.44
C LEU A 70 -13.73 -7.36 23.25
N PRO A 71 -13.87 -6.85 24.48
CA PRO A 71 -15.04 -7.08 25.32
C PRO A 71 -16.19 -6.16 24.88
N ILE A 72 -16.55 -6.19 23.60
CA ILE A 72 -17.65 -5.40 23.02
C ILE A 72 -18.83 -6.33 22.82
N GLU A 73 -19.78 -6.26 23.75
CA GLU A 73 -21.03 -7.02 23.68
C GLU A 73 -21.75 -6.73 22.36
N GLY A 74 -22.05 -7.79 21.59
CA GLY A 74 -22.79 -7.67 20.32
C GLY A 74 -21.98 -7.26 19.09
N LEU A 75 -20.65 -7.03 19.19
CA LEU A 75 -19.82 -6.72 18.01
C LEU A 75 -19.86 -7.84 16.96
N ILE A 76 -19.75 -9.09 17.42
CA ILE A 76 -19.77 -10.27 16.54
C ILE A 76 -21.15 -10.44 15.91
N ARG A 77 -22.23 -10.29 16.69
CA ARG A 77 -23.61 -10.30 16.16
C ARG A 77 -23.87 -9.16 15.16
N SER A 78 -23.22 -8.01 15.35
CA SER A 78 -23.31 -6.88 14.41
C SER A 78 -22.53 -7.14 13.12
N MET A 79 -21.34 -7.75 13.22
CA MET A 79 -20.60 -8.26 12.05
C MET A 79 -21.38 -9.36 11.33
N GLU A 80 -22.07 -10.20 12.10
CA GLU A 80 -22.93 -11.26 11.60
C GLU A 80 -24.10 -10.75 10.79
N ASN A 81 -24.83 -9.78 11.35
CA ASN A 81 -25.91 -9.11 10.64
C ASN A 81 -25.40 -8.38 9.38
N ALA A 82 -24.22 -7.74 9.44
CA ALA A 82 -23.66 -7.04 8.29
C ALA A 82 -23.21 -7.99 7.17
N LEU A 83 -22.62 -9.13 7.51
CA LEU A 83 -22.19 -10.15 6.55
C LEU A 83 -23.40 -10.90 5.96
N ASN A 84 -24.41 -11.22 6.76
CA ASN A 84 -25.66 -11.85 6.29
C ASN A 84 -26.47 -10.95 5.34
N MET A 85 -26.28 -9.62 5.40
CA MET A 85 -26.88 -8.69 4.45
C MET A 85 -26.13 -8.62 3.10
N GLY A 86 -24.86 -9.05 3.05
CA GLY A 86 -23.99 -8.89 1.88
C GLY A 86 -23.50 -10.17 1.22
N LEU A 87 -23.57 -11.31 1.92
CA LEU A 87 -23.07 -12.62 1.46
C LEU A 87 -24.18 -13.68 1.52
N PRO A 88 -24.16 -14.69 0.62
CA PRO A 88 -24.95 -15.91 0.74
C PRO A 88 -24.76 -16.58 2.11
N HIS A 89 -25.83 -17.13 2.67
CA HIS A 89 -25.87 -17.69 4.02
C HIS A 89 -24.77 -18.76 4.27
N ASP A 90 -24.48 -19.59 3.29
CA ASP A 90 -23.47 -20.65 3.42
C ASP A 90 -22.05 -20.09 3.60
N LEU A 91 -21.73 -18.98 2.93
CA LEU A 91 -20.43 -18.31 3.04
C LEU A 91 -20.29 -17.53 4.35
N SER A 92 -21.39 -16.96 4.83
CA SER A 92 -21.39 -16.25 6.10
C SER A 92 -21.23 -17.23 7.26
N GLN A 93 -21.91 -18.38 7.24
CA GLN A 93 -21.78 -19.44 8.26
C GLN A 93 -20.34 -19.98 8.38
N ILE A 94 -19.68 -20.27 7.24
CA ILE A 94 -18.27 -20.72 7.23
C ILE A 94 -17.35 -19.68 7.88
N LEU A 95 -17.57 -18.39 7.61
CA LEU A 95 -16.78 -17.31 8.22
C LEU A 95 -17.06 -17.21 9.73
N PHE A 96 -18.29 -17.39 10.20
CA PHE A 96 -18.60 -17.38 11.63
C PHE A 96 -18.02 -18.55 12.37
N ASP A 97 -18.11 -19.75 11.82
CA ASP A 97 -17.53 -20.94 12.45
C ASP A 97 -16.02 -20.75 12.61
N GLN A 98 -15.35 -20.16 11.62
CA GLN A 98 -13.93 -19.84 11.72
C GLN A 98 -13.65 -18.72 12.74
N ILE A 99 -14.45 -17.66 12.80
CA ILE A 99 -14.29 -16.59 13.80
C ILE A 99 -14.50 -17.16 15.22
N ALA A 100 -15.53 -17.98 15.43
CA ALA A 100 -15.84 -18.62 16.71
C ALA A 100 -14.75 -19.63 17.12
N ASP A 101 -14.24 -20.43 16.18
CA ASP A 101 -13.09 -21.30 16.41
C ASP A 101 -11.85 -20.49 16.80
N ILE A 102 -11.61 -19.37 16.13
CA ILE A 102 -10.54 -18.45 16.48
C ILE A 102 -10.80 -17.86 17.88
N GLN A 103 -12.01 -17.45 18.26
CA GLN A 103 -12.25 -16.97 19.63
C GLN A 103 -11.94 -18.02 20.71
N ASN A 104 -12.36 -19.26 20.48
CA ASN A 104 -12.21 -20.35 21.45
C ASN A 104 -10.78 -20.90 21.51
N LYS A 105 -10.03 -20.83 20.40
CA LYS A 105 -8.68 -21.41 20.28
C LYS A 105 -7.55 -20.36 20.29
N THR A 106 -7.86 -19.06 20.20
CA THR A 106 -6.82 -18.00 20.15
C THR A 106 -6.23 -17.73 21.52
N THR A 107 -5.14 -18.42 21.80
CA THR A 107 -4.26 -18.09 22.92
C THR A 107 -3.49 -16.81 22.63
N PHE A 108 -3.19 -16.00 23.66
CA PHE A 108 -2.26 -14.86 23.58
C PHE A 108 -0.94 -15.21 22.83
N SER A 109 -0.44 -16.44 23.00
CA SER A 109 0.73 -16.98 22.29
C SER A 109 0.57 -16.99 20.76
N LEU A 110 -0.62 -17.30 20.24
CA LEU A 110 -0.91 -17.31 18.80
C LEU A 110 -0.88 -15.89 18.22
N ILE A 111 -1.46 -14.91 18.92
CA ILE A 111 -1.40 -13.50 18.52
C ILE A 111 0.04 -13.01 18.51
N MET A 112 0.81 -13.30 19.57
CA MET A 112 2.22 -12.93 19.65
C MET A 112 3.06 -13.57 18.54
N GLY A 113 2.82 -14.85 18.23
CA GLY A 113 3.45 -15.52 17.09
C GLY A 113 3.11 -14.83 15.76
N GLY A 114 1.85 -14.46 15.57
CA GLY A 114 1.38 -13.67 14.44
C GLY A 114 2.09 -12.31 14.33
N VAL A 115 2.23 -11.57 15.44
CA VAL A 115 2.93 -10.27 15.47
C VAL A 115 4.41 -10.43 15.11
N VAL A 116 5.08 -11.48 15.57
CA VAL A 116 6.49 -11.76 15.22
C VAL A 116 6.63 -12.06 13.73
N LEU A 117 5.78 -12.93 13.18
CA LEU A 117 5.80 -13.25 11.75
C LEU A 117 5.44 -12.04 10.88
N LEU A 118 4.42 -11.27 11.29
CA LEU A 118 4.03 -10.02 10.67
C LEU A 118 5.19 -9.02 10.62
N SER A 119 5.88 -8.85 11.75
CA SER A 119 7.03 -7.96 11.90
C SER A 119 8.17 -8.38 10.97
N TRP A 120 8.47 -9.68 10.93
CA TRP A 120 9.51 -10.22 10.06
C TRP A 120 9.16 -10.08 8.57
N GLY A 121 7.93 -10.44 8.18
CA GLY A 121 7.44 -10.33 6.81
C GLY A 121 7.44 -8.87 6.34
N GLY A 122 6.87 -7.97 7.15
CA GLY A 122 6.83 -6.54 6.85
C GLY A 122 8.23 -5.92 6.76
N MET A 123 9.14 -6.27 7.68
CA MET A 123 10.53 -5.84 7.61
C MET A 123 11.18 -6.28 6.29
N ARG A 124 11.00 -7.54 5.87
CA ARG A 124 11.55 -8.06 4.61
C ARG A 124 10.92 -7.41 3.36
N LEU A 125 9.63 -7.12 3.42
CA LEU A 125 8.89 -6.43 2.37
C LEU A 125 9.46 -5.04 2.11
N PHE A 126 9.61 -4.20 3.14
CA PHE A 126 10.16 -2.85 2.97
C PHE A 126 11.67 -2.85 2.66
N LEU A 127 12.44 -3.82 3.18
CA LEU A 127 13.85 -3.98 2.78
C LEU A 127 13.99 -4.33 1.29
N THR A 128 13.08 -5.15 0.76
CA THR A 128 13.02 -5.48 -0.68
C THR A 128 12.67 -4.24 -1.49
N MET A 129 11.66 -3.49 -1.05
CA MET A 129 11.31 -2.21 -1.67
C MET A 129 12.47 -1.22 -1.66
N GLY A 130 13.20 -1.14 -0.55
CA GLY A 130 14.40 -0.32 -0.43
C GLY A 130 15.50 -0.72 -1.39
N LYS A 131 15.70 -2.02 -1.67
CA LYS A 131 16.67 -2.44 -2.69
C LYS A 131 16.30 -1.96 -4.09
N GLY A 132 15.01 -2.00 -4.43
CA GLY A 132 14.49 -1.50 -5.70
C GLY A 132 14.66 0.01 -5.80
N LEU A 133 14.17 0.76 -4.82
CA LEU A 133 14.27 2.22 -4.82
C LEU A 133 15.71 2.74 -4.74
N ASP A 134 16.59 2.08 -3.98
CA ASP A 134 18.03 2.43 -3.96
C ASP A 134 18.68 2.24 -5.33
N ALA A 135 18.23 1.24 -6.11
CA ALA A 135 18.69 1.05 -7.49
C ALA A 135 18.16 2.17 -8.41
N VAL A 136 16.88 2.52 -8.28
CA VAL A 136 16.26 3.63 -9.03
C VAL A 136 17.00 4.94 -8.79
N PHE A 137 17.33 5.27 -7.54
CA PHE A 137 18.00 6.54 -7.20
C PHE A 137 19.54 6.44 -7.26
N GLU A 138 20.10 5.37 -7.84
CA GLU A 138 21.54 5.16 -8.03
C GLU A 138 22.35 5.40 -6.74
N VAL A 139 21.86 4.85 -5.61
CA VAL A 139 22.47 5.12 -4.30
C VAL A 139 23.72 4.27 -4.09
N ASP A 140 24.88 4.92 -4.06
CA ASP A 140 26.18 4.28 -3.77
C ASP A 140 26.27 3.70 -2.35
N HIS A 141 25.76 4.45 -1.35
CA HIS A 141 25.93 4.15 0.06
C HIS A 141 24.60 3.78 0.71
N ARG A 142 24.31 2.48 0.75
CA ARG A 142 23.11 1.95 1.39
C ARG A 142 23.16 2.12 2.91
N ARG A 143 21.99 2.33 3.52
CA ARG A 143 21.86 2.35 4.99
C ARG A 143 22.30 1.02 5.59
N LYS A 144 22.92 1.07 6.77
CA LYS A 144 23.27 -0.13 7.55
C LYS A 144 22.01 -0.98 7.81
N LEU A 145 22.13 -2.30 7.72
CA LEU A 145 21.02 -3.24 7.82
C LEU A 145 20.15 -3.04 9.08
N LEU A 146 20.77 -2.71 10.23
CA LEU A 146 20.03 -2.43 11.46
C LEU A 146 19.14 -1.19 11.36
N LYS A 147 19.65 -0.09 10.78
CA LYS A 147 18.88 1.14 10.57
C LYS A 147 17.78 0.94 9.53
N ALA A 148 18.11 0.25 8.44
CA ALA A 148 17.15 -0.08 7.39
C ALA A 148 16.03 -1.01 7.92
N GLY A 149 16.40 -1.99 8.76
CA GLY A 149 15.47 -2.90 9.41
C GLY A 149 14.53 -2.22 10.38
N GLY A 150 15.05 -1.39 11.28
CA GLY A 150 14.24 -0.61 12.23
C GLY A 150 13.26 0.33 11.51
N LEU A 151 13.70 1.00 10.45
CA LEU A 151 12.81 1.82 9.63
C LEU A 151 11.75 0.98 8.90
N SER A 152 12.13 -0.17 8.35
CA SER A 152 11.21 -1.09 7.67
C SER A 152 10.12 -1.58 8.61
N LEU A 153 10.47 -1.86 9.87
CA LEU A 153 9.51 -2.26 10.89
C LEU A 153 8.57 -1.10 11.26
N LEU A 154 9.11 0.11 11.44
CA LEU A 154 8.30 1.31 11.70
C LEU A 154 7.32 1.56 10.55
N LEU A 155 7.77 1.48 9.30
CA LEU A 155 6.93 1.64 8.12
C LEU A 155 5.85 0.55 8.01
N THR A 156 6.17 -0.67 8.43
CA THR A 156 5.18 -1.76 8.53
C THR A 156 4.03 -1.35 9.43
N PHE A 157 4.32 -1.02 10.70
CA PHE A 157 3.27 -0.63 11.63
C PHE A 157 2.57 0.68 11.25
N PHE A 158 3.29 1.62 10.62
CA PHE A 158 2.69 2.85 10.10
C PHE A 158 1.66 2.57 9.00
N VAL A 159 2.00 1.76 7.98
CA VAL A 159 1.07 1.40 6.91
C VAL A 159 -0.11 0.59 7.46
N LEU A 160 0.15 -0.33 8.40
CA LEU A 160 -0.91 -1.07 9.08
C LEU A 160 -1.86 -0.14 9.86
N PHE A 161 -1.31 0.83 10.58
CA PHE A 161 -2.10 1.83 11.29
C PHE A 161 -2.99 2.64 10.34
N LEU A 162 -2.43 3.10 9.21
CA LEU A 162 -3.23 3.82 8.19
C LEU A 162 -4.30 2.93 7.58
N LEU A 163 -4.01 1.65 7.33
CA LEU A 163 -4.98 0.69 6.82
C LEU A 163 -6.13 0.49 7.82
N LEU A 164 -5.83 0.30 9.10
CA LEU A 164 -6.85 0.14 10.15
C LEU A 164 -7.69 1.40 10.33
N LEU A 165 -7.04 2.58 10.32
CA LEU A 165 -7.73 3.84 10.40
C LEU A 165 -8.65 4.04 9.19
N ALA A 166 -8.18 3.71 7.97
CA ALA A 166 -9.01 3.74 6.77
C ALA A 166 -10.21 2.80 6.88
N MET A 167 -10.02 1.56 7.35
CA MET A 167 -11.11 0.60 7.55
C MET A 167 -12.15 1.10 8.56
N ILE A 168 -11.71 1.64 9.71
CA ILE A 168 -12.60 2.19 10.73
C ILE A 168 -13.40 3.36 10.14
N LEU A 169 -12.75 4.29 9.42
CA LEU A 169 -13.44 5.42 8.80
C LEU A 169 -14.44 4.96 7.72
N LEU A 170 -14.10 3.91 6.95
CA LEU A 170 -14.98 3.40 5.90
C LEU A 170 -16.21 2.66 6.46
N VAL A 171 -16.04 1.87 7.53
CA VAL A 171 -17.11 1.06 8.14
C VAL A 171 -17.93 1.86 9.15
N VAL A 172 -17.25 2.55 10.06
CA VAL A 172 -17.86 3.24 11.21
C VAL A 172 -18.13 4.71 10.91
N GLY A 173 -17.40 5.34 9.99
CA GLY A 173 -17.60 6.74 9.60
C GLY A 173 -19.05 7.07 9.23
N PRO A 174 -19.77 6.21 8.47
CA PRO A 174 -21.20 6.41 8.21
C PRO A 174 -22.11 6.44 9.45
N ALA A 175 -21.79 5.67 10.49
CA ALA A 175 -22.55 5.63 11.73
C ALA A 175 -22.20 6.82 12.64
N ILE A 176 -20.91 7.11 12.82
CA ILE A 176 -20.42 8.25 13.60
C ILE A 176 -20.97 9.56 13.04
N ALA A 177 -20.91 9.74 11.72
CA ALA A 177 -21.40 10.97 11.14
C ALA A 177 -22.91 11.10 11.28
N ARG A 178 -23.71 10.02 11.14
CA ARG A 178 -25.16 10.07 11.43
C ARG A 178 -25.48 10.46 12.88
N LEU A 179 -24.69 9.99 13.85
CA LEU A 179 -24.86 10.31 15.28
C LEU A 179 -24.44 11.74 15.63
N LEU A 180 -23.34 12.23 15.05
CA LEU A 180 -22.85 13.59 15.27
C LEU A 180 -23.68 14.64 14.51
N LEU A 181 -24.32 14.25 13.39
CA LEU A 181 -25.07 15.13 12.50
C LEU A 181 -26.58 15.16 12.75
N SER A 182 -27.13 14.33 13.64
CA SER A 182 -28.57 14.37 13.93
C SER A 182 -29.06 15.76 14.40
N ASN A 183 -28.13 16.59 14.87
CA ASN A 183 -28.40 17.92 15.42
C ASN A 183 -27.85 19.07 14.55
N PHE A 184 -27.17 18.79 13.43
CA PHE A 184 -26.58 19.81 12.55
C PHE A 184 -26.96 19.56 11.09
N GLU A 185 -27.75 20.46 10.50
CA GLU A 185 -27.99 20.51 9.06
C GLU A 185 -26.72 21.00 8.34
N ALA A 186 -25.79 20.09 8.09
CA ALA A 186 -24.55 20.36 7.37
C ALA A 186 -24.51 19.55 6.05
N PRO A 187 -25.04 20.09 4.93
CA PRO A 187 -25.09 19.41 3.64
C PRO A 187 -23.72 18.92 3.12
N TRP A 188 -22.63 19.62 3.45
CA TRP A 188 -21.26 19.22 3.08
C TRP A 188 -20.81 17.94 3.79
N LEU A 189 -21.38 17.59 4.95
CA LEU A 189 -21.05 16.37 5.68
C LEU A 189 -21.82 15.15 5.16
N HIS A 190 -23.02 15.34 4.58
CA HIS A 190 -23.70 14.31 3.80
C HIS A 190 -22.94 13.94 2.51
N VAL A 191 -22.32 14.94 1.87
CA VAL A 191 -21.40 14.70 0.75
C VAL A 191 -20.19 13.90 1.23
N LEU A 192 -19.64 14.21 2.42
CA LEU A 192 -18.53 13.46 3.05
C LEU A 192 -18.86 11.98 3.37
N LEU A 193 -20.14 11.64 3.43
CA LEU A 193 -20.65 10.29 3.70
C LEU A 193 -21.03 9.50 2.46
N SER A 194 -21.06 10.17 1.30
CA SER A 194 -21.38 9.57 0.02
C SER A 194 -20.29 8.58 -0.42
N SER A 195 -20.65 7.66 -1.31
CA SER A 195 -19.70 6.69 -1.89
C SER A 195 -18.45 7.37 -2.47
N GLY A 196 -18.57 8.59 -3.00
CA GLY A 196 -17.43 9.36 -3.53
C GLY A 196 -16.38 9.68 -2.46
N THR A 197 -16.79 10.05 -1.25
CA THR A 197 -15.83 10.39 -0.19
C THR A 197 -15.12 9.18 0.39
N ARG A 198 -15.77 8.01 0.43
CA ARG A 198 -15.10 6.76 0.84
C ARG A 198 -13.89 6.47 -0.02
N TRP A 199 -14.06 6.57 -1.34
CA TRP A 199 -12.96 6.41 -2.28
C TRP A 199 -11.91 7.52 -2.16
N SER A 200 -12.32 8.78 -1.92
CA SER A 200 -11.37 9.87 -1.67
C SER A 200 -10.54 9.67 -0.41
N VAL A 201 -11.14 9.17 0.68
CA VAL A 201 -10.42 8.85 1.93
C VAL A 201 -9.44 7.71 1.72
N ALA A 202 -9.86 6.62 1.05
CA ALA A 202 -8.97 5.51 0.72
C ALA A 202 -7.80 5.96 -0.17
N CYS A 203 -8.09 6.75 -1.21
CA CYS A 203 -7.06 7.35 -2.07
C CYS A 203 -6.13 8.29 -1.29
N GLY A 204 -6.66 9.05 -0.33
CA GLY A 204 -5.88 9.92 0.55
C GLY A 204 -4.90 9.14 1.43
N PHE A 205 -5.35 8.07 2.09
CA PHE A 205 -4.47 7.19 2.87
C PHE A 205 -3.44 6.47 2.00
N MET A 206 -3.82 6.07 0.78
CA MET A 206 -2.91 5.48 -0.18
C MET A 206 -1.85 6.49 -0.65
N LEU A 207 -2.24 7.74 -0.89
CA LEU A 207 -1.32 8.81 -1.24
C LEU A 207 -0.35 9.10 -0.10
N ILE A 208 -0.84 9.23 1.14
CA ILE A 208 -0.01 9.45 2.32
C ILE A 208 0.98 8.30 2.52
N SER A 209 0.50 7.05 2.51
CA SER A 209 1.36 5.88 2.70
C SER A 209 2.44 5.79 1.63
N THR A 210 2.08 5.90 0.34
CA THR A 210 3.04 5.83 -0.77
C THR A 210 4.04 6.99 -0.75
N SER A 211 3.60 8.21 -0.41
CA SER A 211 4.52 9.35 -0.27
C SER A 211 5.48 9.17 0.89
N VAL A 212 5.02 8.73 2.06
CA VAL A 212 5.90 8.42 3.20
C VAL A 212 6.88 7.31 2.84
N ILE A 213 6.44 6.27 2.12
CA ILE A 213 7.30 5.19 1.64
C ILE A 213 8.41 5.74 0.73
N TYR A 214 8.08 6.53 -0.29
CA TYR A 214 9.07 7.11 -1.20
C TYR A 214 9.99 8.14 -0.54
N TRP A 215 9.52 8.80 0.51
CA TRP A 215 10.34 9.71 1.29
C TRP A 215 11.32 8.96 2.22
N ALA A 216 10.83 7.94 2.90
CA ALA A 216 11.54 7.30 3.98
C ALA A 216 12.42 6.14 3.50
N VAL A 217 11.94 5.29 2.60
CA VAL A 217 12.59 4.02 2.23
C VAL A 217 13.94 4.21 1.53
N PRO A 218 14.09 5.07 0.50
CA PRO A 218 15.36 5.23 -0.20
C PRO A 218 16.48 5.68 0.74
N SER A 219 17.70 5.19 0.52
CA SER A 219 18.89 5.55 1.29
C SER A 219 19.40 6.97 1.00
N VAL A 220 18.71 7.72 0.13
CA VAL A 220 18.97 9.12 -0.22
C VAL A 220 17.88 10.05 0.35
N LYS A 221 18.23 11.29 0.69
CA LYS A 221 17.26 12.30 1.13
C LYS A 221 16.62 12.95 -0.08
N LEU A 222 15.30 12.79 -0.23
CA LEU A 222 14.53 13.39 -1.32
C LEU A 222 13.53 14.40 -0.75
N PRO A 223 13.37 15.57 -1.37
CA PRO A 223 12.31 16.50 -1.02
C PRO A 223 10.94 15.96 -1.47
N TRP A 224 9.88 16.38 -0.78
CA TRP A 224 8.52 15.87 -0.98
C TRP A 224 7.97 16.10 -2.39
N ASN A 225 8.41 17.16 -3.06
CA ASN A 225 8.02 17.49 -4.42
C ASN A 225 8.51 16.47 -5.47
N ILE A 226 9.62 15.77 -5.24
CA ILE A 226 10.14 14.74 -6.16
C ILE A 226 9.30 13.46 -6.09
N ILE A 227 8.72 13.17 -4.92
CA ILE A 227 8.07 11.89 -4.67
C ILE A 227 6.56 11.89 -4.99
N THR A 228 5.92 13.06 -4.98
CA THR A 228 4.47 13.21 -5.20
C THR A 228 4.00 12.69 -6.57
N PRO A 229 4.69 12.95 -7.71
CA PRO A 229 4.22 12.48 -9.02
C PRO A 229 4.07 10.96 -9.08
N GLY A 230 5.06 10.22 -8.56
CA GLY A 230 5.04 8.77 -8.46
C GLY A 230 3.97 8.26 -7.50
N SER A 231 3.77 8.92 -6.35
CA SER A 231 2.68 8.57 -5.43
C SER A 231 1.30 8.72 -6.08
N LEU A 232 1.10 9.79 -6.84
CA LEU A 232 -0.15 10.00 -7.58
C LEU A 232 -0.33 8.94 -8.67
N PHE A 233 0.73 8.61 -9.41
CA PHE A 233 0.71 7.51 -10.37
C PHE A 233 0.31 6.18 -9.72
N VAL A 234 0.82 5.88 -8.52
CA VAL A 234 0.45 4.67 -7.78
C VAL A 234 -1.04 4.64 -7.48
N VAL A 235 -1.59 5.72 -6.93
CA VAL A 235 -3.01 5.79 -6.57
C VAL A 235 -3.89 5.58 -7.79
N VAL A 236 -3.61 6.30 -8.89
CA VAL A 236 -4.37 6.17 -10.15
C VAL A 236 -4.25 4.76 -10.72
N SER A 237 -3.04 4.24 -10.83
CA SER A 237 -2.78 2.91 -11.39
C SER A 237 -3.40 1.81 -10.55
N TRP A 238 -3.44 1.97 -9.23
CA TRP A 238 -4.06 1.00 -8.33
C TRP A 238 -5.58 1.01 -8.45
N VAL A 239 -6.22 2.17 -8.61
CA VAL A 239 -7.66 2.25 -8.93
C VAL A 239 -7.95 1.59 -10.29
N VAL A 240 -7.14 1.86 -11.31
CA VAL A 240 -7.28 1.20 -12.63
C VAL A 240 -7.07 -0.31 -12.50
N MET A 241 -6.06 -0.73 -11.72
CA MET A 241 -5.81 -2.13 -11.44
C MET A 241 -7.01 -2.78 -10.74
N LEU A 242 -7.64 -2.14 -9.76
CA LEU A 242 -8.84 -2.67 -9.12
C LEU A 242 -9.97 -2.92 -10.13
N LEU A 243 -10.20 -1.99 -11.06
CA LEU A 243 -11.23 -2.13 -12.09
C LEU A 243 -10.91 -3.28 -13.05
N GLY A 244 -9.67 -3.38 -13.54
CA GLY A 244 -9.25 -4.47 -14.42
C GLY A 244 -9.17 -5.82 -13.71
N PHE A 245 -8.80 -5.83 -12.43
CA PHE A 245 -8.69 -7.04 -11.64
C PHE A 245 -10.07 -7.64 -11.33
N ARG A 246 -11.11 -6.81 -11.20
CA ARG A 246 -12.49 -7.28 -11.12
C ARG A 246 -12.84 -8.16 -12.33
N GLU A 247 -12.61 -7.66 -13.54
CA GLU A 247 -12.86 -8.40 -14.78
C GLU A 247 -12.01 -9.68 -14.85
N TYR A 248 -10.75 -9.62 -14.43
CA TYR A 248 -9.88 -10.80 -14.36
C TYR A 248 -10.48 -11.89 -13.47
N VAL A 249 -10.94 -11.53 -12.26
CA VAL A 249 -11.52 -12.47 -11.30
C VAL A 249 -12.88 -13.02 -11.77
N GLU A 250 -13.75 -12.17 -12.33
CA GLU A 250 -15.07 -12.60 -12.84
C GLU A 250 -14.92 -13.67 -13.94
N ASN A 251 -13.94 -13.52 -14.83
CA ASN A 251 -13.62 -14.53 -15.85
C ASN A 251 -12.90 -15.75 -15.28
N PHE A 252 -12.09 -15.59 -14.22
CA PHE A 252 -11.38 -16.68 -13.55
C PHE A 252 -12.31 -17.57 -12.72
N ALA A 253 -13.51 -17.11 -12.37
CA ALA A 253 -14.50 -17.89 -11.64
C ALA A 253 -14.87 -19.20 -12.34
N HIS A 254 -14.81 -19.25 -13.69
CA HIS A 254 -15.03 -20.47 -14.47
C HIS A 254 -13.85 -21.46 -14.40
N TYR A 255 -12.62 -20.98 -14.13
CA TYR A 255 -11.44 -21.84 -13.88
C TYR A 255 -11.37 -22.35 -12.44
N ASN A 256 -12.02 -21.64 -11.50
CA ASN A 256 -12.00 -21.95 -10.07
C ASN A 256 -12.68 -23.30 -9.74
N GLU A 257 -13.56 -23.80 -10.61
CA GLU A 257 -14.20 -25.12 -10.48
C GLU A 257 -13.19 -26.27 -10.49
N THR A 258 -12.03 -26.10 -11.15
CA THR A 258 -11.00 -27.15 -11.26
C THR A 258 -9.91 -27.04 -10.19
N TYR A 259 -9.57 -25.82 -9.75
CA TYR A 259 -8.40 -25.57 -8.90
C TYR A 259 -8.73 -25.13 -7.47
N GLY A 260 -9.99 -24.82 -7.15
CA GLY A 260 -10.45 -24.50 -5.80
C GLY A 260 -9.56 -23.48 -5.07
N THR A 261 -9.10 -23.82 -3.85
CA THR A 261 -8.28 -22.94 -3.02
C THR A 261 -6.95 -22.52 -3.67
N LEU A 262 -6.37 -23.35 -4.55
CA LEU A 262 -5.14 -23.03 -5.27
C LEU A 262 -5.35 -21.88 -6.27
N GLY A 263 -6.52 -21.84 -6.93
CA GLY A 263 -6.90 -20.75 -7.83
C GLY A 263 -6.93 -19.40 -7.12
N GLY A 264 -7.57 -19.35 -5.94
CA GLY A 264 -7.59 -18.15 -5.09
C GLY A 264 -6.19 -17.67 -4.68
N PHE A 265 -5.28 -18.60 -4.35
CA PHE A 265 -3.89 -18.26 -4.01
C PHE A 265 -3.12 -17.66 -5.19
N ILE A 266 -3.30 -18.20 -6.40
CA ILE A 266 -2.68 -17.66 -7.62
C ILE A 266 -3.20 -16.25 -7.91
N VAL A 267 -4.51 -16.04 -7.82
CA VAL A 267 -5.14 -14.72 -7.99
C VAL A 267 -4.55 -13.71 -6.99
N LEU A 268 -4.45 -14.08 -5.71
CA LEU A 268 -3.83 -13.23 -4.69
C LEU A 268 -2.36 -12.91 -5.01
N LEU A 269 -1.57 -13.89 -5.44
CA LEU A 269 -0.18 -13.69 -5.86
C LEU A 269 -0.05 -12.69 -7.01
N VAL A 270 -0.90 -12.81 -8.03
CA VAL A 270 -0.94 -11.86 -9.17
C VAL A 270 -1.30 -10.46 -8.68
N TRP A 271 -2.29 -10.34 -7.79
CA TRP A 271 -2.68 -9.05 -7.21
C TRP A 271 -1.53 -8.38 -6.43
N LEU A 272 -0.82 -9.15 -5.59
CA LEU A 272 0.32 -8.68 -4.83
C LEU A 272 1.51 -8.30 -5.73
N TYR A 273 1.76 -9.08 -6.79
CA TYR A 273 2.77 -8.78 -7.78
C TYR A 273 2.46 -7.46 -8.50
N MET A 274 1.23 -7.28 -8.97
CA MET A 274 0.80 -6.04 -9.65
C MET A 274 0.89 -4.83 -8.73
N THR A 275 0.51 -4.99 -7.45
CA THR A 275 0.68 -3.94 -6.43
C THR A 275 2.16 -3.57 -6.26
N GLY A 276 3.05 -4.56 -6.12
CA GLY A 276 4.49 -4.34 -6.06
C GLY A 276 5.03 -3.66 -7.32
N ALA A 277 4.56 -4.06 -8.51
CA ALA A 277 4.97 -3.50 -9.79
C ALA A 277 4.57 -2.04 -9.93
N ILE A 278 3.33 -1.67 -9.54
CA ILE A 278 2.85 -0.29 -9.52
C ILE A 278 3.69 0.56 -8.56
N LEU A 279 3.97 0.05 -7.35
CA LEU A 279 4.80 0.73 -6.36
C LEU A 279 6.25 0.94 -6.86
N MET A 280 6.84 -0.05 -7.53
CA MET A 280 8.18 0.09 -8.09
C MET A 280 8.20 1.06 -9.28
N MET A 281 7.18 1.02 -10.13
CA MET A 281 7.05 1.91 -11.28
C MET A 281 6.84 3.37 -10.85
N GLY A 282 6.03 3.64 -9.83
CA GLY A 282 5.92 4.98 -9.26
C GLY A 282 7.24 5.49 -8.69
N GLY A 283 8.04 4.60 -8.08
CA GLY A 283 9.40 4.91 -7.66
C GLY A 283 10.31 5.27 -8.83
N GLU A 284 10.28 4.47 -9.91
CA GLU A 284 11.03 4.73 -11.13
C GLU A 284 10.65 6.06 -11.78
N ILE A 285 9.36 6.40 -11.85
CA ILE A 285 8.90 7.70 -12.35
C ILE A 285 9.52 8.84 -11.55
N ASN A 286 9.53 8.73 -10.22
CA ASN A 286 10.20 9.72 -9.36
C ASN A 286 11.71 9.80 -9.66
N GLY A 287 12.37 8.65 -9.86
CA GLY A 287 13.78 8.56 -10.23
C GLY A 287 14.10 9.20 -11.58
N VAL A 288 13.28 8.96 -12.61
CA VAL A 288 13.44 9.55 -13.94
C VAL A 288 13.28 11.07 -13.88
N ILE A 289 12.24 11.56 -13.19
CA ILE A 289 12.02 13.01 -13.01
C ILE A 289 13.20 13.63 -12.26
N TYR A 290 13.70 12.95 -11.22
CA TYR A 290 14.87 13.37 -10.45
C TYR A 290 16.12 13.51 -11.33
N ARG A 291 16.46 12.46 -12.09
CA ARG A 291 17.63 12.45 -12.96
C ARG A 291 17.54 13.51 -14.06
N ALA A 292 16.37 13.66 -14.70
CA ALA A 292 16.15 14.67 -15.73
C ALA A 292 16.27 16.10 -15.19
N ALA A 293 15.73 16.38 -13.99
CA ALA A 293 15.87 17.69 -13.35
C ALA A 293 17.33 18.00 -12.96
N LYS A 294 18.10 16.97 -12.58
CA LYS A 294 19.53 17.08 -12.28
C LYS A 294 20.35 17.38 -13.53
N GLU A 295 20.13 16.64 -14.62
CA GLU A 295 20.77 16.84 -15.93
C GLU A 295 20.54 18.27 -16.44
N LYS A 296 19.29 18.76 -16.35
CA LYS A 296 18.94 20.11 -16.79
C LYS A 296 19.59 21.21 -15.95
N SER A 297 19.66 21.04 -14.64
CA SER A 297 20.32 21.99 -13.75
C SER A 297 21.83 22.07 -14.05
N ALA A 298 22.47 20.93 -14.32
CA ALA A 298 23.89 20.87 -14.67
C ALA A 298 24.21 21.48 -16.05
N ALA A 299 23.25 21.48 -16.98
CA ALA A 299 23.41 22.10 -18.30
C ALA A 299 23.28 23.64 -18.27
N ILE A 300 22.75 24.23 -17.19
CA ILE A 300 22.51 25.67 -17.06
C ILE A 300 23.60 26.36 -16.20
N SER A 301 24.34 25.60 -15.38
CA SER A 301 25.47 26.05 -14.57
C SER A 301 26.79 26.01 -15.33
#